data_AF-A0A913YAS4-F1
#
_entry.id   AF-A0A913YAS4-F1
#
_cell.length_a   1.000
_cell.length_b   1.000
_cell.length_c   1.000
_cell.angle_alpha   90.00
_cell.angle_beta   90.00
_cell.angle_gamma   90.00
#
_symmetry.space_group_name_H-M   'P 1'
#
loop_
_entity.id
_entity.type
_entity.pdbx_description
1 polymer ?
#
loop_
_entity_poly.entity_id
_entity_poly.type
_entity_poly.pdbx_seq_one_letter_code
_entity_poly.pdbx_strand_id
1 'polypeptide(L)'
;MLNGLLIVLGAKYKDDCPVEKYIPIYLIVGGSFGIFRNFCSLCKRGKQHGSSNGEEESKHNPVEAIVDCFLLAWFIAGNVWIYSNYKPSWIPGEKNYCNKTLYLFAFWLTNTTYIMIGVTCVCLCCAGICAAFAS
;
A
#
# COMPACT_ATOMS: atom_id res chain seq x y z
N MET A 1 5.84 -8.81 7.19
CA MET A 1 6.21 -9.87 6.23
C MET A 1 5.77 -9.52 4.80
N LEU A 2 4.50 -9.13 4.58
CA LEU A 2 4.00 -8.76 3.24
C LEU A 2 4.82 -7.65 2.55
N ASN A 3 5.16 -6.57 3.27
CA ASN A 3 5.92 -5.44 2.69
C ASN A 3 7.31 -5.84 2.15
N GLY A 4 7.98 -6.81 2.77
CA GLY A 4 9.27 -7.32 2.28
C GLY A 4 9.12 -8.14 0.99
N LEU A 5 8.03 -8.89 0.85
CA LEU A 5 7.72 -9.64 -0.37
C LEU A 5 7.48 -8.70 -1.57
N LEU A 6 6.85 -7.54 -1.34
CA LEU A 6 6.65 -6.52 -2.39
C LEU A 6 7.98 -6.06 -2.98
N ILE A 7 8.97 -5.81 -2.11
CA ILE A 7 10.30 -5.34 -2.51
C ILE A 7 11.05 -6.44 -3.26
N VAL A 8 11.03 -7.68 -2.75
CA VAL A 8 11.74 -8.81 -3.38
C VAL A 8 11.13 -9.15 -4.74
N LEU A 9 9.80 -9.18 -4.85
CA LEU A 9 9.14 -9.45 -6.13
C LEU A 9 9.35 -8.29 -7.12
N GLY A 10 9.24 -7.04 -6.67
CA GLY A 10 9.52 -5.87 -7.52
C GLY A 10 10.98 -5.83 -8.00
N ALA A 11 11.95 -6.18 -7.14
CA ALA A 11 13.36 -6.20 -7.51
C ALA A 11 13.72 -7.38 -8.42
N LYS A 12 13.20 -8.57 -8.14
CA LYS A 12 13.51 -9.80 -8.91
C LYS A 12 12.95 -9.75 -10.33
N TYR A 13 11.75 -9.19 -10.50
CA TYR A 13 11.05 -9.14 -11.78
C TYR A 13 11.10 -7.74 -12.42
N LYS A 14 12.04 -6.89 -12.00
CA LYS A 14 12.20 -5.51 -12.49
C LYS A 14 12.44 -5.45 -14.00
N ASP A 15 13.20 -6.41 -14.53
CA ASP A 15 13.59 -6.45 -15.94
C ASP A 15 12.67 -7.34 -16.79
N ASP A 16 11.78 -8.11 -16.16
CA ASP A 16 10.84 -9.04 -16.83
C ASP A 16 9.52 -8.35 -17.24
N CYS A 17 9.44 -7.02 -17.14
CA CYS A 17 8.26 -6.23 -17.58
C CYS A 17 8.70 -4.93 -18.28
N PRO A 18 9.28 -5.02 -19.48
CA PRO A 18 9.73 -3.86 -20.25
C PRO A 18 8.58 -2.93 -20.67
N VAL A 19 7.34 -3.45 -20.79
CA VAL A 19 6.17 -2.63 -21.14
C VAL A 19 5.89 -1.56 -20.10
N GLU A 20 6.15 -1.84 -18.83
CA GLU A 20 5.79 -0.93 -17.76
C GLU A 20 6.75 -1.02 -16.57
N LYS A 21 7.86 -0.28 -16.68
CA LYS A 21 8.90 -0.20 -15.63
C LYS A 21 8.36 0.40 -14.32
N TYR A 22 7.21 1.09 -14.36
CA TYR A 22 6.62 1.71 -13.18
C TYR A 22 5.88 0.71 -12.27
N ILE A 23 5.45 -0.47 -12.76
CA ILE A 23 4.79 -1.50 -11.93
C ILE A 23 5.76 -2.08 -10.86
N PRO A 24 6.98 -2.53 -11.21
CA PRO A 24 7.95 -2.97 -10.19
C PRO A 24 8.32 -1.84 -9.21
N ILE A 25 8.49 -0.61 -9.70
CA ILE A 25 8.81 0.56 -8.86
C ILE A 25 7.66 0.85 -7.89
N TYR A 26 6.41 0.74 -8.34
CA TYR A 26 5.22 0.89 -7.52
C TYR A 26 5.24 -0.04 -6.30
N LEU A 27 5.55 -1.33 -6.52
CA LEU A 27 5.64 -2.34 -5.46
C LEU A 27 6.78 -2.06 -4.47
N ILE A 28 7.95 -1.63 -4.97
CA ILE A 28 9.12 -1.31 -4.12
C ILE A 28 8.85 -0.10 -3.25
N VAL A 29 8.32 0.97 -3.83
CA VAL A 29 7.99 2.22 -3.11
C VAL A 29 6.89 1.94 -2.09
N GLY A 30 5.80 1.28 -2.49
CA GLY A 30 4.72 0.89 -1.57
C GLY A 30 5.21 0.04 -0.39
N GLY A 31 6.06 -0.96 -0.65
CA GLY A 31 6.65 -1.78 0.41
C GLY A 31 7.58 -1.01 1.35
N SER A 32 8.41 -0.12 0.80
CA SER A 32 9.40 0.66 1.58
C SER A 32 8.72 1.67 2.51
N PHE A 33 7.75 2.43 1.99
CA PHE A 33 6.98 3.38 2.80
C PHE A 33 6.09 2.66 3.82
N GLY A 34 5.59 1.46 3.51
CA GLY A 34 4.88 0.61 4.47
C GLY A 34 5.77 0.16 5.65
N ILE A 35 7.03 -0.20 5.39
CA ILE A 35 8.00 -0.52 6.45
C ILE A 35 8.34 0.74 7.25
N PHE A 36 8.57 1.87 6.58
CA PHE A 36 8.88 3.14 7.22
C PHE A 36 7.78 3.56 8.20
N ARG A 37 6.51 3.47 7.79
CA ARG A 37 5.36 3.80 8.65
C ARG A 37 5.27 2.88 9.88
N ASN A 38 5.52 1.58 9.69
CA ASN A 38 5.57 0.62 10.79
C ASN A 38 6.76 0.86 11.73
N PHE A 39 7.90 1.32 11.20
CA PHE A 39 9.06 1.69 12.00
C PHE A 39 8.78 2.95 12.84
N CYS A 40 8.18 3.98 12.24
CA CYS A 40 7.78 5.20 12.96
C CYS A 40 6.81 4.90 14.10
N SER A 41 5.81 4.02 13.90
CA SER A 41 4.86 3.64 14.96
C SER A 41 5.53 2.88 16.10
N LEU A 42 6.50 2.01 15.80
CA LEU A 42 7.29 1.29 16.81
C LEU A 42 8.21 2.22 17.60
N CYS A 43 8.89 3.17 16.94
CA CYS A 43 9.73 4.16 17.61
C CYS A 43 8.94 5.06 18.56
N LYS A 44 7.69 5.41 18.20
CA LYS A 44 6.77 6.11 19.11
C LYS A 44 6.46 5.29 20.34
N ARG A 45 6.11 4.01 20.17
CA ARG A 45 5.83 3.08 21.27
C ARG A 45 7.03 2.90 22.21
N GLY A 46 8.26 2.92 21.66
CA GLY A 46 9.49 2.88 22.43
C GLY A 46 9.77 4.16 23.23
N LYS A 47 9.43 5.33 22.69
CA LYS A 47 9.56 6.62 23.41
C LYS A 47 8.50 6.80 24.49
N GLN A 48 7.28 6.30 24.28
CA GLN A 48 6.17 6.40 25.23
C GLN A 48 6.43 5.63 26.54
N HIS A 49 7.26 4.59 26.52
CA HIS A 49 7.63 3.84 27.72
C HIS A 49 8.55 4.63 28.68
N GLY A 50 9.12 5.75 28.25
CA GLY A 50 10.08 6.54 29.04
C GLY A 50 9.55 7.87 29.61
N SER A 51 8.34 8.31 29.26
CA SER A 51 7.81 9.63 29.67
C SER A 51 6.43 9.48 30.31
N SER A 52 6.40 9.16 31.60
CA SER A 52 5.23 9.42 32.44
C SER A 52 5.17 10.92 32.70
N ASN A 53 4.33 11.64 31.96
CA ASN A 53 3.63 12.85 32.41
C ASN A 53 2.77 13.43 31.27
N GLY A 54 1.46 13.44 31.50
CA GLY A 54 0.52 14.47 31.04
C GLY A 54 0.15 14.48 29.55
N GLU A 55 -1.06 14.00 29.26
CA GLU A 55 -1.92 14.49 28.16
C GLU A 55 -1.25 14.61 26.77
N GLU A 56 -0.86 13.48 26.19
CA GLU A 56 -0.62 13.43 24.75
C GLU A 56 -1.97 13.45 24.02
N GLU A 57 -2.48 14.66 23.75
CA GLU A 57 -3.36 14.85 22.59
C GLU A 57 -2.76 14.05 21.43
N SER A 58 -3.61 13.33 20.71
CA SER A 58 -3.30 12.60 19.49
C SER A 58 -2.84 13.56 18.38
N LYS A 59 -1.70 14.23 18.58
CA LYS A 59 -1.01 15.00 17.56
C LYS A 59 -0.46 14.00 16.57
N HIS A 60 -1.30 13.71 15.59
CA HIS A 60 -0.91 13.00 14.39
C HIS A 60 0.37 13.66 13.88
N ASN A 61 1.46 12.90 13.83
CA ASN A 61 2.73 13.48 13.45
C ASN A 61 2.58 14.02 12.02
N PRO A 62 2.95 15.27 11.74
CA PRO A 62 2.81 15.82 10.39
C PRO A 62 3.56 14.96 9.36
N VAL A 63 4.64 14.29 9.78
CA VAL A 63 5.38 13.32 8.96
C VAL A 63 4.52 12.10 8.56
N GLU A 64 3.70 11.57 9.46
CA GLU A 64 2.79 10.46 9.14
C GLU A 64 1.70 10.91 8.16
N ALA A 65 1.13 12.10 8.36
CA ALA A 65 0.17 12.68 7.42
C ALA A 65 0.74 12.86 6.01
N ILE A 66 1.99 13.33 5.92
CA ILE A 66 2.68 13.51 4.63
C ILE A 66 2.93 12.15 3.96
N VAL A 67 3.41 11.16 4.72
CA VAL A 67 3.62 9.80 4.21
C VAL A 67 2.32 9.20 3.70
N ASP A 68 1.21 9.44 4.40
CA ASP A 68 -0.11 8.92 4.04
C ASP A 68 -0.64 9.57 2.77
N CYS A 69 -0.53 10.89 2.67
CA CYS A 69 -0.88 11.63 1.47
C CYS A 69 -0.05 11.15 0.26
N PHE A 70 1.25 10.99 0.45
CA PHE A 70 2.13 10.45 -0.58
C PHE A 70 1.74 9.03 -1.00
N LEU A 71 1.48 8.15 -0.02
CA LEU A 71 1.04 6.78 -0.28
C LEU A 71 -0.29 6.72 -1.03
N LEU A 72 -1.24 7.61 -0.72
CA LEU A 72 -2.51 7.72 -1.43
C LEU A 72 -2.30 8.16 -2.88
N ALA A 73 -1.53 9.23 -3.11
CA ALA A 73 -1.22 9.68 -4.46
C ALA A 73 -0.49 8.60 -5.27
N TRP A 74 0.46 7.92 -4.62
CA TRP A 74 1.21 6.82 -5.22
C TRP A 74 0.33 5.61 -5.53
N PHE A 75 -0.62 5.27 -4.65
CA PHE A 75 -1.62 4.24 -4.89
C PHE A 75 -2.45 4.55 -6.13
N ILE A 76 -2.91 5.80 -6.28
CA ILE A 76 -3.66 6.24 -7.48
C ILE A 76 -2.80 6.08 -8.74
N ALA A 77 -1.54 6.51 -8.70
CA ALA A 77 -0.62 6.32 -9.83
C ALA A 77 -0.41 4.83 -10.18
N GLY A 78 -0.26 3.98 -9.17
CA GLY A 78 -0.18 2.53 -9.33
C GLY A 78 -1.39 1.93 -10.03
N ASN A 79 -2.60 2.38 -9.66
CA ASN A 79 -3.82 1.97 -10.32
C ASN A 79 -3.80 2.36 -11.81
N VAL A 80 -3.41 3.59 -12.13
CA VAL A 80 -3.31 4.04 -13.52
C VAL A 80 -2.35 3.14 -14.31
N TRP A 81 -1.18 2.79 -13.77
CA TRP A 81 -0.21 1.92 -14.46
C TRP A 81 -0.74 0.50 -14.67
N ILE A 82 -1.41 -0.07 -13.66
CA ILE A 82 -1.98 -1.42 -13.74
C ILE A 82 -3.15 -1.46 -14.75
N TYR A 83 -4.10 -0.52 -14.65
CA TYR A 83 -5.29 -0.51 -15.50
C TYR A 83 -5.02 0.00 -16.93
N SER A 84 -4.05 0.91 -17.13
CA SER A 84 -3.65 1.35 -18.47
C SER A 84 -3.04 0.24 -19.30
N ASN A 85 -2.42 -0.75 -18.66
CA ASN A 85 -1.82 -1.92 -19.31
C ASN A 85 -2.68 -3.17 -19.12
N TYR A 86 -4.00 -3.02 -19.10
CA TYR A 86 -4.92 -4.14 -18.96
C TYR A 86 -4.87 -5.05 -20.20
N LYS A 87 -4.30 -6.25 -20.03
CA LYS A 87 -3.89 -7.24 -21.07
C LYS A 87 -2.49 -6.98 -21.67
N PRO A 88 -1.42 -7.09 -20.88
CA PRO A 88 -0.07 -7.13 -21.45
C PRO A 88 0.10 -8.41 -22.27
N SER A 89 1.01 -8.40 -23.24
CA SER A 89 1.36 -9.62 -23.95
C SER A 89 2.27 -10.50 -23.09
N TRP A 90 2.02 -11.80 -23.08
CA TRP A 90 2.80 -12.77 -22.30
C TRP A 90 3.96 -13.37 -23.11
N ILE A 91 4.14 -12.89 -24.35
CA ILE A 91 5.09 -13.43 -25.32
C ILE A 91 6.40 -12.63 -25.18
N PRO A 92 7.51 -13.28 -24.81
CA PRO A 92 8.80 -12.60 -24.68
C PRO A 92 9.26 -12.05 -26.03
N GLY A 93 9.67 -10.78 -26.07
CA GLY A 93 10.14 -10.09 -27.28
C GLY A 93 9.12 -9.14 -27.92
N GLU A 94 7.87 -9.13 -27.46
CA GLU A 94 6.91 -8.11 -27.86
C GLU A 94 7.09 -6.79 -27.09
N LYS A 95 6.74 -5.67 -27.74
CA LYS A 95 6.79 -4.33 -27.13
C LYS A 95 5.99 -4.24 -25.82
N ASN A 96 4.92 -5.03 -25.70
CA ASN A 96 4.01 -5.03 -24.56
C ASN A 96 4.21 -6.21 -23.59
N TYR A 97 5.40 -6.81 -23.59
CA TYR A 97 5.70 -7.94 -22.72
C TYR A 97 5.70 -7.55 -21.23
N CYS A 98 4.98 -8.32 -20.42
CA CYS A 98 5.10 -8.27 -18.96
C CYS A 98 5.02 -9.67 -18.35
N ASN A 99 5.79 -9.91 -17.29
CA ASN A 99 5.70 -11.15 -16.54
C ASN A 99 4.32 -11.32 -15.89
N LYS A 100 3.70 -12.47 -16.14
CA LYS A 100 2.38 -12.86 -15.61
C LYS A 100 2.29 -12.82 -14.09
N THR A 101 3.31 -13.31 -13.41
CA THR A 101 3.31 -13.37 -11.95
C THR A 101 3.39 -11.97 -11.36
N LEU A 102 4.26 -11.09 -11.90
CA LEU A 102 4.40 -9.71 -11.42
C LEU A 102 3.10 -8.91 -11.61
N TYR A 103 2.54 -8.94 -12.82
CA TYR A 103 1.32 -8.18 -13.12
C TYR A 103 0.13 -8.67 -12.29
N LEU A 104 -0.11 -9.98 -12.24
CA LEU A 104 -1.19 -10.55 -11.43
C LEU A 104 -1.00 -10.21 -9.96
N PHE A 105 0.22 -10.28 -9.45
CA PHE A 105 0.50 -9.93 -8.06
C PHE A 105 0.15 -8.48 -7.75
N ALA A 106 0.59 -7.52 -8.59
CA ALA A 106 0.26 -6.11 -8.42
C ALA A 106 -1.26 -5.84 -8.52
N PHE A 107 -1.91 -6.49 -9.49
CA PHE A 107 -3.36 -6.38 -9.69
C PHE A 107 -4.15 -6.93 -8.50
N TRP A 108 -3.84 -8.16 -8.05
CA TRP A 108 -4.53 -8.78 -6.92
C TRP A 108 -4.28 -8.02 -5.62
N LEU A 109 -3.05 -7.57 -5.37
CA LEU A 109 -2.73 -6.75 -4.21
C LEU A 109 -3.59 -5.48 -4.15
N THR A 110 -3.75 -4.82 -5.30
CA THR A 110 -4.56 -3.60 -5.43
C THR A 110 -6.04 -3.91 -5.15
N ASN A 111 -6.58 -4.96 -5.77
CA ASN A 111 -7.96 -5.39 -5.54
C ASN A 111 -8.22 -5.79 -4.09
N THR A 112 -7.33 -6.55 -3.46
CA THR A 112 -7.44 -6.92 -2.05
C THR A 112 -7.46 -5.69 -1.15
N THR A 113 -6.66 -4.67 -1.46
CA THR A 113 -6.66 -3.40 -0.72
C THR A 113 -8.02 -2.70 -0.80
N TYR A 114 -8.62 -2.64 -2.00
CA TYR A 114 -9.98 -2.10 -2.17
C TYR A 114 -11.04 -2.87 -1.38
N ILE A 115 -10.99 -4.20 -1.43
CA ILE A 115 -11.94 -5.06 -0.68
C ILE A 115 -11.82 -4.80 0.82
N MET A 116 -10.59 -4.73 1.35
CA MET A 116 -10.34 -4.47 2.77
C MET A 116 -10.85 -3.09 3.19
N ILE A 117 -10.66 -2.06 2.37
CA ILE A 117 -11.19 -0.71 2.61
C ILE A 117 -12.73 -0.76 2.62
N GLY A 118 -13.34 -1.39 1.61
CA GLY A 118 -14.80 -1.52 1.52
C GLY A 118 -15.41 -2.23 2.73
N VAL A 119 -14.84 -3.38 3.13
CA VAL A 119 -15.28 -4.13 4.31
C VAL A 119 -15.15 -3.28 5.58
N THR A 120 -14.01 -2.60 5.76
CA THR A 120 -13.77 -1.76 6.95
C THR A 120 -14.78 -0.62 7.03
N CYS A 121 -15.04 0.08 5.92
CA CYS A 121 -16.05 1.13 5.86
C CYS A 121 -17.44 0.61 6.21
N VAL A 122 -17.85 -0.54 5.65
CA VAL A 122 -19.15 -1.15 5.96
C VAL A 122 -19.24 -1.51 7.44
N CYS A 123 -18.22 -2.16 8.01
CA CYS A 123 -18.19 -2.53 9.42
C CYS A 123 -18.28 -1.31 10.35
N LEU A 124 -17.53 -0.24 10.05
CA LEU A 124 -17.57 1.00 10.83
C LEU A 124 -18.92 1.71 10.73
N CYS A 125 -19.54 1.74 9.55
CA CYS A 125 -20.88 2.27 9.37
C CYS A 125 -21.92 1.46 10.15
N CYS A 126 -21.88 0.13 10.08
CA CYS A 126 -22.78 -0.73 10.84
C CYS A 126 -22.61 -0.56 12.36
N ALA A 127 -21.37 -0.53 12.84
CA ALA A 127 -21.09 -0.34 14.26
C ALA A 127 -21.51 1.06 14.76
N GLY A 128 -21.25 2.12 13.97
CA GLY A 128 -21.66 3.48 14.30
C GLY A 128 -23.18 3.64 14.34
N ILE A 129 -23.90 3.02 13.40
CA ILE A 129 -25.37 3.01 13.37
C ILE A 129 -25.92 2.24 14.58
N CYS A 130 -25.39 1.05 14.89
CA CYS A 130 -25.80 0.27 16.07
C CYS A 130 -25.54 1.01 17.39
N ALA A 131 -24.41 1.71 17.51
CA ALA A 131 -24.11 2.53 18.69
C ALA A 131 -25.06 3.73 18.82
N ALA A 132 -25.39 4.40 17.71
CA ALA A 132 -26.33 5.51 17.70
C ALA A 132 -27.76 5.11 18.10
N PHE A 133 -28.21 3.89 17.74
CA PHE A 133 -29.51 3.37 18.16
C PHE A 133 -29.54 2.82 19.59
N ALA A 134 -28.38 2.52 20.17
CA ALA A 134 -28.25 2.03 21.54
C ALA A 134 -28.02 3.15 22.57
N SER A 135 -27.94 4.42 22.13
CA SER A 135 -27.70 5.61 22.96
C SER A 135 -28.98 6.36 23.31
#